data_AF-A0A5J4VKZ9-F1
#
_entry.id   AF-A0A5J4VKZ9-F1
#
_cell.length_a   1.000
_cell.length_b   1.000
_cell.length_c   1.000
_cell.angle_alpha   90.00
_cell.angle_beta   90.00
_cell.angle_gamma   90.00
#
_symmetry.space_group_name_H-M   'P 1'
#
loop_
_entity.id
_entity.type
_entity.pdbx_description
1 polymer ?
#
loop_
_entity_poly.entity_id
_entity_poly.type
_entity_poly.pdbx_seq_one_letter_code
_entity_poly.pdbx_strand_id
1 'polypeptide(L)'
;MDTIIERAVKILKDKTTIKFLDLEARKQATGPYDSKFTGTPYLPPGFEYPKGETSGNPLFFLAQINFGEFPHLDGFPQKGILQFYINANNDLFGCDFD
;
A
#
# COMPACT_ATOMS: atom_id res chain seq x y z
N MET A 1 36.41 5.39 -22.87
CA MET A 1 35.82 5.99 -21.65
C MET A 1 34.39 5.49 -21.46
N ASP A 2 33.62 5.42 -22.55
CA ASP A 2 32.24 4.91 -22.60
C ASP A 2 32.06 3.49 -22.02
N THR A 3 33.00 2.57 -22.23
CA THR A 3 32.90 1.18 -21.77
C THR A 3 32.96 0.98 -20.25
N ILE A 4 33.65 1.86 -19.50
CA ILE A 4 33.70 1.76 -18.03
C ILE A 4 32.39 2.20 -17.42
N ILE A 5 31.81 3.28 -17.96
CA ILE A 5 30.51 3.81 -17.52
C ILE A 5 29.41 2.79 -17.80
N GLU A 6 29.37 2.20 -19.00
CA GLU A 6 28.41 1.14 -19.35
C GLU A 6 28.50 -0.06 -18.41
N ARG A 7 29.72 -0.50 -18.10
CA ARG A 7 29.94 -1.61 -17.16
C ARG A 7 29.47 -1.28 -15.75
N ALA A 8 29.73 -0.07 -15.27
CA ALA A 8 29.26 0.38 -13.96
C ALA A 8 27.73 0.43 -13.89
N VAL A 9 27.07 0.97 -14.92
CA VAL A 9 25.61 1.01 -15.02
C VAL A 9 25.02 -0.40 -15.03
N LYS A 10 25.62 -1.34 -15.77
CA LYS A 10 25.16 -2.73 -15.79
C LYS A 10 25.23 -3.37 -14.40
N ILE A 11 26.37 -3.22 -13.71
CA ILE A 11 26.54 -3.78 -12.36
C ILE A 11 25.50 -3.20 -11.39
N LEU A 12 25.24 -1.89 -11.46
CA LEU A 12 24.23 -1.25 -10.63
C LEU A 12 22.85 -1.85 -10.91
N LYS A 13 22.42 -1.91 -12.18
CA LYS A 13 21.12 -2.50 -12.54
C LYS A 13 21.01 -3.95 -12.07
N ASP A 14 22.01 -4.78 -12.31
CA ASP A 14 21.97 -6.20 -11.92
C ASP A 14 21.87 -6.38 -10.40
N LYS A 15 22.48 -5.48 -9.62
CA LYS A 15 22.50 -5.57 -8.15
C LYS A 15 21.37 -4.85 -7.44
N THR A 16 20.76 -3.84 -8.06
CA THR A 16 19.78 -2.97 -7.41
C THR A 16 18.39 -3.05 -8.03
N THR A 17 18.21 -3.84 -9.11
CA THR A 17 16.88 -4.07 -9.68
C THR A 17 16.07 -4.93 -8.71
N ILE A 18 14.89 -4.43 -8.34
CA ILE A 18 13.93 -5.11 -7.48
C ILE A 18 12.65 -5.29 -8.29
N LYS A 19 12.01 -6.45 -8.18
CA LYS A 19 10.68 -6.67 -8.77
C LYS A 19 9.66 -5.83 -8.00
N PHE A 20 8.77 -5.18 -8.72
CA PHE A 20 7.69 -4.40 -8.13
C PHE A 20 6.41 -4.59 -8.94
N LEU A 21 5.29 -4.20 -8.35
CA LEU A 21 4.02 -4.06 -9.04
C LEU A 21 3.80 -2.58 -9.36
N ASP A 22 3.66 -2.26 -10.63
CA ASP A 22 3.24 -0.94 -11.07
C ASP A 22 1.71 -0.86 -11.05
N LEU A 23 1.14 0.03 -10.24
CA LEU A 23 -0.29 0.09 -9.98
C LEU A 23 -0.88 1.40 -10.52
N GLU A 24 -1.77 1.28 -11.51
CA GLU A 24 -2.52 2.41 -12.04
C GLU A 24 -3.87 2.57 -11.32
N ALA A 25 -4.09 3.71 -10.67
CA ALA A 25 -5.37 4.04 -10.07
C ALA A 25 -6.34 4.63 -11.10
N ARG A 26 -7.61 4.23 -11.04
CA ARG A 26 -8.70 4.78 -11.86
C ARG A 26 -9.89 5.14 -11.00
N LYS A 27 -10.57 6.25 -11.33
CA LYS A 27 -11.79 6.65 -10.63
C LYS A 27 -12.95 5.77 -11.09
N GLN A 28 -13.39 4.87 -10.21
CA GLN A 28 -14.51 3.96 -10.45
C GLN A 28 -15.16 3.53 -9.13
N ALA A 29 -16.37 2.96 -9.20
CA ALA A 29 -16.97 2.29 -8.04
C ALA A 29 -16.17 1.02 -7.70
N THR A 30 -16.08 0.70 -6.40
CA THR A 30 -15.33 -0.47 -5.91
C THR A 30 -16.14 -1.22 -4.85
N GLY A 31 -16.14 -2.54 -4.95
CA GLY A 31 -16.73 -3.47 -3.98
C GLY A 31 -15.84 -3.68 -2.75
N PRO A 32 -16.35 -4.33 -1.70
CA PRO A 32 -15.62 -4.47 -0.43
C PRO A 32 -14.29 -5.23 -0.58
N TYR A 33 -14.16 -6.14 -1.54
CA TYR A 33 -12.96 -6.97 -1.71
C TYR A 33 -11.95 -6.40 -2.72
N ASP A 34 -12.25 -5.27 -3.35
CA ASP A 34 -11.40 -4.70 -4.40
C ASP A 34 -10.24 -3.91 -3.79
N SER A 35 -9.07 -3.93 -4.41
CA SER A 35 -8.03 -2.94 -4.12
C SER A 35 -8.53 -1.54 -4.45
N LYS A 36 -8.39 -0.60 -3.53
CA LYS A 36 -8.94 0.75 -3.68
C LYS A 36 -8.21 1.77 -2.84
N PHE A 37 -8.34 3.03 -3.24
CA PHE A 37 -8.03 4.19 -2.42
C PHE A 37 -9.33 4.77 -1.88
N THR A 38 -9.38 5.01 -0.58
CA THR A 38 -10.54 5.59 0.13
C THR A 38 -11.86 4.82 -0.08
N GLY A 39 -12.97 5.38 0.39
CA GLY A 39 -14.30 4.74 0.30
C GLY A 39 -14.58 3.80 1.47
N THR A 40 -15.43 2.81 1.25
CA THR A 40 -15.80 1.84 2.30
C THR A 40 -14.85 0.63 2.27
N PRO A 41 -14.09 0.38 3.36
CA PRO A 41 -13.21 -0.79 3.45
C PRO A 41 -14.00 -2.09 3.63
N TYR A 42 -13.35 -3.22 3.35
CA TYR A 42 -13.80 -4.50 3.91
C TYR A 42 -13.67 -4.46 5.44
N LEU A 43 -14.70 -4.88 6.16
CA LEU A 43 -14.66 -5.07 7.61
C LEU A 43 -15.36 -6.40 7.95
N PRO A 44 -14.66 -7.37 8.55
CA PRO A 44 -15.28 -8.63 8.96
C PRO A 44 -16.41 -8.39 9.98
N PRO A 45 -17.45 -9.25 10.00
CA PRO A 45 -18.47 -9.18 11.04
C PRO A 45 -17.87 -9.24 12.44
N GLY A 46 -18.27 -8.31 13.30
CA GLY A 46 -17.78 -8.21 14.68
C GLY A 46 -16.41 -7.54 14.84
N PHE A 47 -15.77 -7.10 13.75
CA PHE A 47 -14.52 -6.35 13.84
C PHE A 47 -14.80 -4.88 14.16
N GLU A 48 -14.12 -4.32 15.16
CA GLU A 48 -14.24 -2.90 15.47
C GLU A 48 -13.46 -2.05 14.46
N TYR A 49 -14.05 -0.93 14.06
CA TYR A 49 -13.39 -0.03 13.12
C TYR A 49 -12.11 0.57 13.74
N PRO A 50 -10.99 0.68 12.98
CA PRO A 50 -9.72 1.19 13.51
C PRO A 50 -9.83 2.60 14.08
N LYS A 51 -9.27 2.81 15.27
CA LYS A 51 -9.25 4.08 15.99
C LYS A 51 -7.83 4.47 16.34
N GLY A 52 -7.56 5.78 16.41
CA GLY A 52 -6.27 6.29 16.85
C GLY A 52 -6.08 5.99 18.34
N GLU A 53 -4.90 5.51 18.71
CA GLU A 53 -4.61 5.04 20.07
C GLU A 53 -4.82 6.14 21.13
N THR A 54 -4.31 7.35 20.89
CA THR A 54 -4.44 8.45 21.84
C THR A 54 -5.82 9.11 21.83
N SER A 55 -6.42 9.28 20.65
CA SER A 55 -7.66 10.05 20.51
C SER A 55 -8.93 9.21 20.66
N GLY A 56 -8.84 7.89 20.46
CA GLY A 56 -10.00 7.00 20.34
C GLY A 56 -10.87 7.28 19.12
N ASN A 57 -10.52 8.25 18.28
CA ASN A 57 -11.30 8.64 17.12
C ASN A 57 -11.09 7.66 15.95
N PRO A 58 -12.13 7.38 15.15
CA PRO A 58 -11.99 6.58 13.94
C PRO A 58 -10.89 7.12 13.01
N LEU A 59 -10.05 6.23 12.51
CA LEU A 59 -9.02 6.58 11.53
C LEU A 59 -9.61 6.70 10.12
N PHE A 60 -9.00 7.56 9.31
CA PHE A 60 -9.35 7.68 7.91
C PHE A 60 -8.83 6.46 7.13
N PHE A 61 -9.71 5.78 6.40
CA PHE A 61 -9.32 4.68 5.52
C PHE A 61 -8.64 5.24 4.26
N LEU A 62 -7.34 5.01 4.15
CA LEU A 62 -6.53 5.52 3.04
C LEU A 62 -6.61 4.59 1.83
N ALA A 63 -6.38 3.29 2.03
CA ALA A 63 -6.36 2.32 0.95
C ALA A 63 -6.48 0.88 1.47
N GLN A 64 -6.86 -0.03 0.58
CA GLN A 64 -6.63 -1.46 0.77
C GLN A 64 -6.08 -2.11 -0.51
N ILE A 65 -5.33 -3.19 -0.32
CA ILE A 65 -4.76 -4.03 -1.36
C ILE A 65 -5.25 -5.46 -1.11
N ASN A 66 -5.96 -6.02 -2.09
CA ASN A 66 -6.27 -7.43 -2.13
C ASN A 66 -5.18 -8.16 -2.92
N PHE A 67 -4.33 -8.93 -2.23
CA PHE A 67 -3.23 -9.66 -2.88
C PHE A 67 -3.70 -10.69 -3.91
N GLY A 68 -4.96 -11.13 -3.85
CA GLY A 68 -5.55 -12.03 -4.84
C GLY A 68 -5.82 -11.40 -6.21
N GLU A 69 -5.75 -10.07 -6.34
CA GLU A 69 -5.98 -9.36 -7.60
C GLU A 69 -4.72 -9.21 -8.47
N PHE A 70 -3.54 -9.46 -7.91
CA PHE A 70 -2.26 -9.21 -8.58
C PHE A 70 -1.44 -10.50 -8.76
N PRO A 71 -0.50 -10.54 -9.71
CA PRO A 71 0.51 -11.58 -9.76
C PRO A 71 1.29 -11.65 -8.44
N HIS A 72 1.65 -12.85 -8.01
CA HIS A 72 2.41 -13.03 -6.78
C HIS A 72 3.79 -12.36 -6.87
N LEU A 73 4.06 -11.49 -5.91
CA LEU A 73 5.37 -10.86 -5.72
C LEU A 73 6.11 -11.58 -4.59
N ASP A 74 7.34 -12.02 -4.87
CA ASP A 74 8.19 -12.72 -3.91
C ASP A 74 8.33 -11.90 -2.62
N GLY A 75 8.07 -12.52 -1.46
CA GLY A 75 8.10 -11.85 -0.15
C GLY A 75 6.78 -11.23 0.32
N PHE A 76 5.72 -11.26 -0.50
CA PHE A 76 4.38 -10.79 -0.12
C PHE A 76 3.37 -11.94 0.01
N PRO A 77 2.25 -11.76 0.73
CA PRO A 77 1.18 -12.75 0.78
C PRO A 77 0.59 -13.06 -0.61
N GLN A 78 0.12 -14.29 -0.81
CA GLN A 78 -0.61 -14.68 -2.04
C GLN A 78 -2.10 -14.31 -2.01
N LYS A 79 -2.67 -14.16 -0.82
CA LYS A 79 -4.09 -13.86 -0.57
C LYS A 79 -4.23 -13.03 0.70
N GLY A 80 -5.38 -12.40 0.86
CA GLY A 80 -5.71 -11.54 1.98
C GLY A 80 -5.77 -10.08 1.58
N ILE A 81 -6.37 -9.26 2.46
CA ILE A 81 -6.53 -7.83 2.26
C ILE A 81 -5.66 -7.10 3.28
N LEU A 82 -4.70 -6.32 2.78
CA LEU A 82 -3.93 -5.36 3.58
C LEU A 82 -4.65 -4.01 3.53
N GLN A 83 -4.80 -3.34 4.67
CA GLN A 83 -5.49 -2.06 4.77
C GLN A 83 -4.60 -1.02 5.45
N PHE A 84 -4.73 0.23 5.00
CA PHE A 84 -4.00 1.38 5.52
C PHE A 84 -4.98 2.40 6.08
N TYR A 85 -4.78 2.77 7.35
CA TYR A 85 -5.58 3.75 8.06
C TYR A 85 -4.66 4.83 8.63
N ILE A 86 -5.07 6.10 8.54
CA ILE A 86 -4.26 7.24 8.97
C ILE A 86 -5.07 8.21 9.83
N ASN A 87 -4.38 8.99 10.66
CA ASN A 87 -4.98 10.14 11.30
C ASN A 87 -5.00 11.31 10.31
N ALA A 88 -6.16 11.58 9.73
CA ALA A 88 -6.36 12.70 8.79
C ALA A 88 -6.91 13.96 9.46
N ASN A 89 -6.96 14.00 10.80
CA ASN A 89 -7.49 15.14 11.56
C ASN A 89 -6.44 16.24 11.80
N ASN A 90 -5.22 16.07 11.26
CA ASN A 90 -4.17 17.08 11.24
C ASN A 90 -3.54 17.15 9.84
N ASP A 91 -2.76 18.21 9.59
CA ASP A 91 -2.04 18.39 8.32
C ASP A 91 -0.82 17.46 8.18
N LEU A 92 -0.66 16.49 9.08
CA LEU A 92 0.47 15.56 9.13
C LEU A 92 0.13 14.18 8.56
N PHE A 93 -1.13 13.91 8.22
CA PHE A 93 -1.57 12.66 7.59
C PHE A 93 -1.10 11.38 8.32
N GLY A 94 -1.01 11.44 9.65
CA GLY A 94 -0.57 10.32 10.48
C GLY A 94 0.95 10.12 10.57
N CYS A 95 1.76 11.10 10.17
CA CYS A 95 3.19 11.09 10.48
C CYS A 95 3.41 11.00 11.99
N ASP A 96 4.21 10.02 12.38
CA ASP A 96 4.73 9.84 13.73
C ASP A 96 6.19 10.31 13.74
N PHE A 97 6.54 11.17 14.69
CA PHE A 97 7.87 11.79 14.81
C PHE A 97 8.59 11.38 16.10
N ASP A 98 7.99 10.50 16.89
CA ASP A 98 8.56 9.96 18.11
C ASP A 98 9.50 8.76 17.86
#